data_AF-A0A9W7MJ25-F1
#
_entry.id   AF-A0A9W7MJ25-F1
#
_cell.length_a   1.000
_cell.length_b   1.000
_cell.length_c   1.000
_cell.angle_alpha   90.00
_cell.angle_beta   90.00
_cell.angle_gamma   90.00
#
_symmetry.space_group_name_H-M   'P 1'
#
loop_
_entity.id
_entity.type
_entity.pdbx_description
1 polymer ?
#
loop_
_entity_poly.entity_id
_entity_poly.type
_entity_poly.pdbx_seq_one_letter_code
_entity_poly.pdbx_strand_id
1 'polypeptide(L)'
;MDSIDFNHPLYLHSSDTPGALLVSYKLVGVENYSAWSRSLRISLLAKNKLGFIDGTCKHDIYEDSLKSQWDRCNAIVLSWILNTVSQELSAGIVFASNASLVWLDLKERFDKIDGSRIFFLHRQIATTSQGDSSISTYFTKLKLLWDEYTVLVPFLVPVPIPRRIKLISCSNGCFNF
;
A
#
# COMPACT_ATOMS: atom_id res chain seq x y z
N MET A 1 -30.68 -21.10 7.98
CA MET A 1 -29.81 -19.92 7.94
C MET A 1 -28.78 -20.21 6.89
N ASP A 2 -28.91 -19.62 5.71
CA ASP A 2 -27.96 -19.84 4.63
C ASP A 2 -26.60 -19.28 5.05
N SER A 3 -25.59 -20.15 5.04
CA SER A 3 -24.22 -19.78 5.36
C SER A 3 -23.70 -18.83 4.28
N ILE A 4 -23.17 -17.68 4.69
CA ILE A 4 -22.52 -16.73 3.79
C ILE A 4 -21.36 -17.44 3.07
N ASP A 5 -21.32 -17.35 1.74
CA ASP A 5 -20.26 -17.93 0.92
C ASP A 5 -18.87 -17.38 1.32
N PHE A 6 -17.83 -18.22 1.27
CA PHE A 6 -16.49 -17.83 1.70
C PHE A 6 -15.84 -16.75 0.82
N ASN A 7 -16.29 -16.58 -0.42
CA ASN A 7 -15.87 -15.48 -1.30
C ASN A 7 -16.75 -14.23 -1.14
N HIS A 8 -17.74 -14.26 -0.27
CA HIS A 8 -18.58 -13.10 -0.02
C HIS A 8 -17.79 -12.03 0.78
N PRO A 9 -17.90 -10.74 0.45
CA PRO A 9 -17.18 -9.67 1.18
C PRO A 9 -17.50 -9.62 2.68
N LEU A 10 -18.72 -10.04 3.07
CA LEU A 10 -19.15 -10.09 4.48
C LEU A 10 -18.77 -11.38 5.22
N TYR A 11 -18.13 -12.33 4.54
CA TYR A 11 -17.59 -13.50 5.22
C TYR A 11 -16.41 -13.11 6.11
N LEU A 12 -16.41 -13.55 7.37
CA LEU A 12 -15.30 -13.37 8.29
C LEU A 12 -14.54 -14.68 8.44
N HIS A 13 -13.30 -14.70 7.97
CA HIS A 13 -12.42 -15.84 8.17
C HIS A 13 -11.98 -15.91 9.64
N SER A 14 -11.67 -17.10 10.15
CA SER A 14 -11.22 -17.29 11.54
C SER A 14 -9.92 -16.52 11.87
N SER A 15 -9.13 -16.16 10.84
CA SER A 15 -7.92 -15.34 10.96
C SER A 15 -8.18 -13.83 10.87
N ASP A 16 -9.42 -13.39 10.66
CA ASP A 16 -9.79 -11.98 10.62
C ASP A 16 -10.01 -11.44 12.04
N THR A 17 -8.93 -11.39 12.82
CA THR A 17 -8.97 -10.86 14.18
C THR A 17 -8.66 -9.36 14.17
N PRO A 18 -9.28 -8.55 15.07
CA PRO A 18 -9.01 -7.12 15.16
C PRO A 18 -7.53 -6.78 15.38
N GLY A 19 -6.78 -7.64 16.09
CA GLY A 19 -5.36 -7.46 16.40
C GLY A 19 -4.39 -7.93 15.30
N ALA A 20 -4.87 -8.41 14.16
CA ALA A 20 -3.98 -8.86 13.09
C ALA A 20 -3.15 -7.70 12.52
N LEU A 21 -1.83 -7.88 12.47
CA LEU A 21 -0.89 -6.94 11.85
C LEU A 21 -0.96 -7.06 10.31
N LEU A 22 -1.74 -6.20 9.67
CA LEU A 22 -1.85 -6.18 8.20
C LEU A 22 -0.66 -5.52 7.50
N VAL A 23 0.01 -4.59 8.18
CA VAL A 23 1.17 -3.83 7.71
C VAL A 23 2.15 -3.73 8.86
N SER A 24 3.45 -3.89 8.59
CA SER A 24 4.51 -3.93 9.61
C SER A 24 4.93 -2.56 10.14
N TYR A 25 4.45 -1.48 9.54
CA TYR A 25 4.81 -0.10 9.86
C TYR A 25 3.55 0.79 9.94
N LYS A 26 3.66 1.88 10.69
CA LYS A 26 2.55 2.81 10.95
C LYS A 26 2.56 3.98 9.96
N LEU A 27 1.38 4.47 9.58
CA LEU A 27 1.23 5.77 8.95
C LEU A 27 1.66 6.86 9.92
N VAL A 28 2.60 7.71 9.51
CA VAL A 28 3.09 8.84 10.31
C VAL A 28 2.71 10.18 9.69
N GLY A 29 2.56 10.24 8.36
CA GLY A 29 2.16 11.45 7.67
C GLY A 29 2.24 11.31 6.16
N VAL A 30 2.43 12.44 5.49
CA VAL A 30 2.52 12.54 4.02
C VAL A 30 3.71 11.73 3.50
N GLU A 31 4.80 11.68 4.27
CA GLU A 31 6.08 11.08 3.90
C GLU A 31 6.01 9.58 3.60
N ASN A 32 5.05 8.87 4.20
CA ASN A 32 4.92 7.43 4.02
C ASN A 32 3.52 6.97 3.62
N TYR A 33 2.60 7.91 3.34
CA TYR A 33 1.23 7.59 2.97
C TYR A 33 1.12 6.73 1.72
N SER A 34 1.91 7.01 0.68
CA SER A 34 1.89 6.24 -0.58
C SER A 34 2.23 4.76 -0.35
N ALA A 35 3.31 4.48 0.38
CA ALA A 35 3.70 3.12 0.73
C ALA A 35 2.68 2.45 1.64
N TRP A 36 2.26 3.13 2.72
CA TRP A 36 1.30 2.62 3.70
C TRP A 36 -0.04 2.26 3.04
N SER A 37 -0.61 3.18 2.26
CA SER A 37 -1.90 2.99 1.60
C SER A 37 -1.84 1.85 0.59
N ARG A 38 -0.73 1.72 -0.16
CA ARG A 38 -0.49 0.60 -1.08
C ARG A 38 -0.46 -0.73 -0.32
N SER A 39 0.32 -0.83 0.76
CA SER A 39 0.44 -2.06 1.57
C SER A 39 -0.90 -2.46 2.18
N LEU A 40 -1.62 -1.52 2.80
CA LEU A 40 -2.90 -1.82 3.44
C LEU A 40 -3.97 -2.25 2.43
N ARG A 41 -4.03 -1.63 1.24
CA ARG A 41 -4.93 -2.04 0.15
C ARG A 41 -4.64 -3.47 -0.32
N ILE A 42 -3.37 -3.86 -0.45
CA ILE A 42 -2.99 -5.22 -0.85
C ILE A 42 -3.46 -6.24 0.21
N SER A 43 -3.21 -5.95 1.49
CA SER A 43 -3.64 -6.83 2.59
C SER A 43 -5.17 -6.96 2.67
N LEU A 44 -5.91 -5.87 2.48
CA LEU A 44 -7.38 -5.89 2.45
C LEU A 44 -7.92 -6.62 1.22
N LEU A 45 -7.27 -6.48 0.06
CA LEU A 45 -7.64 -7.22 -1.14
C LEU A 45 -7.48 -8.74 -0.92
N ALA A 46 -6.35 -9.17 -0.34
CA ALA A 46 -6.10 -10.58 -0.03
C ALA A 46 -7.12 -11.17 0.95
N LYS A 47 -7.74 -10.34 1.79
CA LYS A 47 -8.79 -10.71 2.75
C LYS A 47 -10.22 -10.53 2.22
N ASN A 48 -10.38 -10.10 0.97
CA ASN A 48 -11.67 -9.74 0.38
C ASN A 48 -12.43 -8.68 1.20
N LYS A 49 -11.70 -7.65 1.67
CA LYS A 49 -12.22 -6.53 2.48
C LYS A 49 -11.92 -5.16 1.88
N LEU A 50 -11.32 -5.11 0.67
CA LEU A 50 -11.02 -3.85 -0.01
C LEU A 50 -12.26 -2.97 -0.20
N GLY A 51 -13.42 -3.61 -0.42
CA GLY A 51 -14.68 -2.92 -0.64
C GLY A 51 -15.16 -2.02 0.51
N PHE A 52 -14.69 -2.27 1.74
CA PHE A 52 -15.02 -1.48 2.93
C PHE A 52 -14.31 -0.12 2.96
N ILE A 53 -13.20 0.04 2.22
CA ILE A 53 -12.45 1.30 2.18
C ILE A 53 -12.63 2.08 0.87
N ASP A 54 -12.92 1.39 -0.24
CA ASP A 54 -13.20 2.04 -1.53
C ASP A 54 -14.67 2.42 -1.73
N GLY A 55 -15.55 1.98 -0.81
CA GLY A 55 -16.97 2.31 -0.82
C GLY A 55 -17.82 1.44 -1.76
N THR A 56 -17.28 0.34 -2.29
CA THR A 56 -18.08 -0.65 -3.06
C THR A 56 -18.92 -1.56 -2.16
N CYS A 57 -18.51 -1.79 -0.90
CA CYS A 57 -19.28 -2.54 0.11
C CYS A 57 -19.97 -1.59 1.09
N LYS A 58 -21.03 -0.90 0.65
CA LYS A 58 -21.79 0.04 1.50
C LYS A 58 -22.75 -0.71 2.42
N HIS A 59 -23.08 -0.13 3.56
CA HIS A 59 -24.07 -0.70 4.46
C HIS A 59 -25.45 -0.85 3.79
N ASP A 60 -25.88 0.15 3.02
CA ASP A 60 -27.25 0.23 2.48
C ASP A 60 -27.51 -0.66 1.25
N ILE A 61 -26.47 -1.29 0.69
CA ILE A 61 -26.63 -2.23 -0.43
C ILE A 61 -26.99 -3.65 0.04
N TYR A 62 -26.90 -3.91 1.35
CA TYR A 62 -27.19 -5.22 1.93
C TYR A 62 -28.59 -5.25 2.55
N GLU A 63 -29.21 -6.42 2.47
CA GLU A 63 -30.47 -6.71 3.15
C GLU A 63 -30.33 -6.58 4.67
N ASP A 64 -31.44 -6.32 5.37
CA ASP A 64 -31.45 -6.16 6.83
C ASP A 64 -30.87 -7.36 7.58
N SER A 65 -31.02 -8.57 7.02
CA SER A 65 -30.45 -9.82 7.54
C SER A 65 -28.91 -9.82 7.58
N LEU A 66 -28.26 -9.02 6.73
CA LEU A 66 -26.81 -8.96 6.58
C LEU A 66 -26.18 -7.71 7.20
N LYS A 67 -26.98 -6.72 7.63
CA LYS A 67 -26.48 -5.47 8.23
C LYS A 67 -25.60 -5.69 9.45
N SER A 68 -26.04 -6.53 10.39
CA SER A 68 -25.24 -6.87 11.57
C SER A 68 -23.91 -7.54 11.21
N GLN A 69 -23.89 -8.35 10.14
CA GLN A 69 -22.67 -8.96 9.65
C GLN A 69 -21.75 -7.91 9.00
N TRP A 70 -22.31 -6.96 8.26
CA TRP A 70 -21.57 -5.82 7.73
C TRP A 70 -20.92 -5.00 8.84
N ASP A 71 -21.63 -4.70 9.93
CA ASP A 71 -21.11 -3.95 11.08
C ASP A 71 -19.88 -4.62 11.68
N ARG A 72 -19.91 -5.95 11.81
CA ARG A 72 -18.78 -6.74 12.32
C ARG A 72 -17.56 -6.66 11.39
N CYS A 73 -17.77 -6.78 10.08
CA CYS A 73 -16.69 -6.64 9.11
C CYS A 73 -16.11 -5.22 9.11
N ASN A 74 -16.95 -4.19 9.14
CA ASN A 74 -16.54 -2.80 9.21
C ASN A 74 -15.73 -2.51 10.48
N ALA A 75 -16.14 -3.05 11.64
CA ALA A 75 -15.40 -2.91 12.90
C ALA A 75 -14.01 -3.57 12.84
N ILE A 76 -13.88 -4.72 12.18
CA ILE A 76 -12.58 -5.39 11.96
C ILE A 76 -11.68 -4.53 11.06
N VAL A 77 -12.22 -4.00 9.95
CA VAL A 77 -11.45 -3.15 9.03
C VAL A 77 -11.02 -1.86 9.73
N LEU A 78 -11.89 -1.22 10.51
CA LEU A 78 -11.54 -0.07 11.35
C LEU A 78 -10.43 -0.40 12.33
N SER A 79 -10.49 -1.55 13.00
CA SER A 79 -9.45 -2.00 13.93
C SER A 79 -8.10 -2.15 13.24
N TRP A 80 -8.06 -2.69 12.02
CA TRP A 80 -6.83 -2.79 11.24
C TRP A 80 -6.28 -1.42 10.81
N ILE A 81 -7.16 -0.47 10.44
CA ILE A 81 -6.73 0.90 10.14
C ILE A 81 -6.13 1.53 11.42
N LEU A 82 -6.84 1.46 12.55
CA LEU A 82 -6.38 2.01 13.83
C LEU A 82 -5.02 1.44 14.28
N ASN A 83 -4.81 0.13 14.09
CA ASN A 83 -3.56 -0.53 14.46
C ASN A 83 -2.37 -0.16 13.54
N THR A 84 -2.64 0.38 12.36
CA THR A 84 -1.62 0.73 11.36
C THR A 84 -1.38 2.22 11.22
N VAL A 85 -1.96 3.07 12.08
CA VAL A 85 -1.65 4.50 12.16
C VAL A 85 -0.86 4.83 13.44
N SER A 86 -0.12 5.94 13.43
CA SER A 86 0.58 6.43 14.62
C SER A 86 -0.39 6.78 15.74
N GLN A 87 0.11 6.84 16.98
CA GLN A 87 -0.71 7.15 18.16
C GLN A 87 -1.35 8.55 18.08
N GLU A 88 -0.67 9.49 17.43
CA GLU A 88 -1.15 10.85 17.23
C GLU A 88 -2.32 10.89 16.24
N LEU A 89 -2.25 10.10 15.18
CA LEU A 89 -3.30 10.01 14.18
C LEU A 89 -4.50 9.19 14.67
N SER A 90 -4.26 8.14 15.47
CA SER A 90 -5.32 7.27 15.99
C SER A 90 -6.32 8.04 16.87
N ALA A 91 -5.85 9.01 17.65
CA ALA A 91 -6.70 9.86 18.49
C ALA A 91 -7.77 10.61 17.68
N GLY A 92 -7.48 10.99 16.43
CA GLY A 92 -8.41 11.69 15.55
C GLY A 92 -9.47 10.78 14.91
N ILE A 93 -9.26 9.45 14.90
CA ILE A 93 -10.13 8.50 14.18
C ILE A 93 -10.71 7.41 15.09
N VAL A 94 -10.37 7.37 16.37
CA VAL A 94 -10.81 6.32 17.32
C VAL A 94 -12.33 6.22 17.50
N PHE A 95 -13.04 7.33 17.31
CA PHE A 95 -14.51 7.38 17.42
C PHE A 95 -15.23 7.20 16.08
N ALA A 96 -14.50 6.89 15.00
CA ALA A 96 -15.11 6.70 13.70
C ALA A 96 -15.88 5.38 13.63
N SER A 97 -17.07 5.44 13.02
CA SER A 97 -17.96 4.29 12.85
C SER A 97 -17.89 3.65 11.47
N ASN A 98 -17.15 4.24 10.52
CA ASN A 98 -17.11 3.77 9.13
C ASN A 98 -15.67 3.79 8.57
N ALA A 99 -15.18 2.61 8.17
CA ALA A 99 -13.84 2.44 7.62
C ALA A 99 -13.62 3.28 6.34
N SER A 100 -14.63 3.41 5.47
CA SER A 100 -14.52 4.18 4.23
C SER A 100 -14.34 5.68 4.50
N LEU A 101 -15.01 6.23 5.52
CA LEU A 101 -14.87 7.63 5.89
C LEU A 101 -13.49 7.92 6.47
N VAL A 102 -12.99 7.05 7.35
CA VAL A 102 -11.62 7.14 7.88
C VAL A 102 -10.60 7.06 6.74
N TRP A 103 -10.79 6.12 5.82
CA TRP A 103 -9.90 5.96 4.68
C TRP A 103 -9.86 7.21 3.79
N LEU A 104 -11.02 7.79 3.50
CA LEU A 104 -11.13 9.02 2.71
C LEU A 104 -10.49 10.22 3.40
N ASP A 105 -10.71 10.39 4.70
CA ASP A 105 -10.11 11.47 5.48
C ASP A 105 -8.58 11.35 5.55
N LEU A 106 -8.05 10.14 5.81
CA LEU A 106 -6.60 9.90 5.75
C LEU A 106 -6.04 10.19 4.35
N LYS A 107 -6.77 9.80 3.29
CA LYS A 107 -6.40 10.10 1.92
C LYS A 107 -6.38 11.60 1.66
N GLU A 108 -7.43 12.33 2.01
CA GLU A 108 -7.50 13.78 1.80
C GLU A 108 -6.36 14.52 2.53
N ARG A 109 -6.05 14.10 3.75
CA ARG A 109 -5.00 14.72 4.56
C ARG A 109 -3.58 14.41 4.06
N PHE A 110 -3.32 13.17 3.65
CA PHE A 110 -1.95 12.66 3.44
C PHE A 110 -1.62 12.23 2.01
N ASP A 111 -2.61 12.07 1.11
CA ASP A 111 -2.41 11.80 -0.32
C ASP A 111 -2.00 13.06 -1.08
N LYS A 112 -0.95 13.71 -0.59
CA LYS A 112 -0.34 14.85 -1.25
C LYS A 112 0.85 14.34 -2.03
N ILE A 113 0.88 14.65 -3.33
CA ILE A 113 2.07 14.45 -4.14
C ILE A 113 3.14 15.37 -3.56
N ASP A 114 4.03 14.81 -2.77
CA ASP A 114 5.12 15.56 -2.18
C ASP A 114 6.17 15.83 -3.26
N GLY A 115 6.11 17.02 -3.87
CA GLY A 115 7.12 17.47 -4.83
C GLY A 115 8.54 17.41 -4.26
N SER A 116 8.69 17.54 -2.93
CA SER A 116 9.99 17.36 -2.27
C SER A 116 10.41 15.89 -2.22
N ARG A 117 9.48 14.94 -2.05
CA ARG A 117 9.74 13.49 -2.17
C ARG A 117 10.12 13.11 -3.59
N ILE A 118 9.42 13.63 -4.59
CA ILE A 118 9.76 13.44 -6.01
C ILE A 118 11.17 13.96 -6.29
N PHE A 119 11.49 15.19 -5.84
CA PHE A 119 12.81 15.77 -6.01
C PHE A 119 13.89 14.97 -5.26
N PHE A 120 13.61 14.53 -4.04
CA PHE A 120 14.51 13.71 -3.24
C PHE A 120 14.79 12.36 -3.90
N LEU A 121 13.76 11.68 -4.41
CA LEU A 121 13.89 10.43 -5.16
C LEU A 121 14.70 10.64 -6.45
N HIS A 122 14.42 11.72 -7.20
CA HIS A 122 15.22 12.12 -8.36
C HIS A 122 16.69 12.28 -8.01
N ARG A 123 16.98 13.07 -6.96
CA ARG A 123 18.34 13.30 -6.48
C ARG A 123 19.00 11.98 -6.08
N GLN A 124 18.33 11.14 -5.28
CA GLN A 124 18.87 9.85 -4.87
C GLN A 124 19.14 8.93 -6.06
N ILE A 125 18.26 8.86 -7.04
CA ILE A 125 18.47 8.09 -8.27
C ILE A 125 19.70 8.62 -9.02
N ALA A 126 19.84 9.94 -9.16
CA ALA A 126 20.93 10.57 -9.89
C ALA A 126 22.29 10.43 -9.17
N THR A 127 22.30 10.43 -7.83
CA THR A 127 23.54 10.37 -7.03
C THR A 127 23.87 8.97 -6.53
N THR A 128 23.00 7.98 -6.69
CA THR A 128 23.29 6.60 -6.26
C THR A 128 24.38 5.99 -7.13
N SER A 129 25.50 5.66 -6.51
CA SER A 129 26.64 4.96 -7.13
C SER A 129 26.94 3.67 -6.36
N GLN A 130 27.56 2.70 -7.02
CA GLN A 130 27.89 1.41 -6.40
C GLN A 130 28.84 1.54 -5.20
N GLY A 131 29.90 2.35 -5.32
CA GLY A 131 30.94 2.44 -4.28
C GLY A 131 31.51 1.06 -3.95
N ASP A 132 31.70 0.77 -2.66
CA ASP A 132 32.20 -0.51 -2.16
C ASP A 132 31.11 -1.58 -1.97
N SER A 133 29.85 -1.28 -2.34
CA SER A 133 28.75 -2.22 -2.18
C SER A 133 28.73 -3.29 -3.27
N SER A 134 28.17 -4.46 -2.95
CA SER A 134 27.97 -5.51 -3.94
C SER A 134 27.03 -5.03 -5.06
N ILE A 135 27.23 -5.55 -6.27
CA ILE A 135 26.38 -5.26 -7.44
C ILE A 135 24.90 -5.52 -7.10
N SER A 136 24.60 -6.63 -6.43
CA SER A 136 23.23 -7.00 -6.02
C SER A 136 22.59 -5.97 -5.09
N THR A 137 23.34 -5.50 -4.08
CA THR A 137 22.87 -4.49 -3.12
C THR A 137 22.61 -3.16 -3.82
N TYR A 138 23.53 -2.72 -4.68
CA TYR A 138 23.39 -1.50 -5.46
C TYR A 138 22.14 -1.54 -6.36
N PHE A 139 21.98 -2.62 -7.14
CA PHE A 139 20.83 -2.77 -8.04
C PHE A 139 19.51 -2.86 -7.28
N THR A 140 19.48 -3.54 -6.14
CA THR A 140 18.28 -3.62 -5.29
C THR A 140 17.89 -2.22 -4.80
N LYS A 141 18.86 -1.43 -4.31
CA LYS A 141 18.60 -0.06 -3.87
C LYS A 141 18.09 0.83 -5.01
N LEU A 142 18.74 0.77 -6.17
CA LEU A 142 18.35 1.56 -7.33
C LEU A 142 16.94 1.18 -7.82
N LYS A 143 16.61 -0.12 -7.83
CA LYS A 143 15.29 -0.62 -8.21
C LYS A 143 14.21 -0.12 -7.24
N LEU A 144 14.43 -0.19 -5.93
CA LEU A 144 13.48 0.31 -4.94
C LEU A 144 13.17 1.81 -5.13
N LEU A 145 14.20 2.63 -5.38
CA LEU A 145 14.03 4.06 -5.66
C LEU A 145 13.19 4.30 -6.93
N TRP A 146 13.43 3.51 -7.98
CA TRP A 146 12.67 3.60 -9.24
C TRP A 146 11.22 3.13 -9.11
N ASP A 147 10.99 2.03 -8.39
CA ASP A 147 9.65 1.49 -8.15
C ASP A 147 8.82 2.53 -7.37
N GLU A 148 9.39 3.15 -6.33
CA GLU A 148 8.72 4.21 -5.57
C GLU A 148 8.45 5.46 -6.43
N TYR A 149 9.44 5.90 -7.21
CA TYR A 149 9.29 7.04 -8.11
C TYR A 149 8.17 6.82 -9.13
N THR A 150 8.05 5.60 -9.68
CA THR A 150 7.02 5.25 -10.66
C THR A 150 5.62 5.25 -10.06
N VAL A 151 5.49 4.85 -8.79
CA VAL A 151 4.21 4.94 -8.05
C VAL A 151 3.78 6.40 -7.84
N LEU A 152 4.72 7.30 -7.56
CA LEU A 152 4.43 8.72 -7.34
C LEU A 152 4.23 9.51 -8.64
N VAL A 153 4.84 9.08 -9.75
CA VAL A 153 4.78 9.76 -11.05
C VAL A 153 4.35 8.79 -12.17
N PRO A 154 3.09 8.33 -12.17
CA PRO A 154 2.63 7.29 -13.09
C PRO A 154 2.61 7.69 -14.58
N PHE A 155 2.72 8.98 -14.93
CA PHE A 155 2.51 9.48 -16.30
C PHE A 155 3.72 10.13 -16.99
N LEU A 156 4.92 10.19 -16.39
CA LEU A 156 6.06 10.94 -16.99
C LEU A 156 7.25 10.11 -17.47
N VAL A 157 7.21 8.77 -17.45
CA VAL A 157 8.35 7.98 -17.97
C VAL A 157 7.89 6.75 -18.77
N PRO A 158 7.90 6.81 -20.12
CA PRO A 158 8.02 5.59 -20.92
C PRO A 158 9.41 5.00 -20.63
N VAL A 159 9.45 3.90 -19.88
CA VAL A 159 10.65 3.21 -19.42
C VAL A 159 11.79 3.22 -20.45
N PRO A 160 12.86 4.01 -20.23
CA PRO A 160 14.15 3.71 -20.81
C PRO A 160 14.97 3.14 -19.65
N ILE A 161 15.09 1.80 -19.62
CA ILE A 161 16.15 1.15 -18.85
C ILE A 161 17.44 1.94 -19.14
N PRO A 162 18.17 2.45 -18.13
CA PRO A 162 19.32 3.30 -18.35
C PRO A 162 20.26 2.64 -19.36
N ARG A 163 20.42 3.27 -20.54
CA ARG A 163 21.27 2.79 -21.64
C ARG A 163 22.74 2.58 -21.25
N ARG A 164 23.16 2.95 -20.03
CA ARG A 164 24.48 2.66 -19.47
C ARG A 164 24.71 1.18 -19.13
N ILE A 165 23.68 0.34 -19.06
CA ILE A 165 23.85 -1.10 -18.76
C ILE A 165 24.26 -1.92 -19.99
N LYS A 166 24.07 -1.41 -21.22
CA LYS A 166 24.52 -2.13 -22.44
C LYS A 166 26.04 -2.09 -22.69
N LEU A 167 26.81 -1.29 -21.95
CA LEU A 167 28.25 -1.17 -22.19
C LEU A 167 29.11 -2.16 -21.40
N ILE A 168 28.53 -2.99 -20.53
CA ILE A 168 29.31 -3.97 -19.74
C ILE A 168 29.04 -5.42 -20.19
N SER A 169 28.02 -5.67 -21.03
CA SER A 169 27.75 -7.02 -21.55
C SER A 169 28.31 -7.31 -22.96
N CYS A 170 29.11 -6.40 -23.55
CA CYS A 170 29.71 -6.58 -24.88
C CYS A 170 31.23 -6.42 -24.91
N SER A 171 31.93 -6.70 -23.81
CA SER A 171 33.40 -6.70 -23.78
C SER A 171 34.04 -8.02 -23.37
N ASN A 172 33.29 -9.11 -23.22
CA ASN A 172 33.90 -10.44 -23.15
C ASN A 172 33.16 -11.38 -24.11
N GLY A 173 33.77 -11.56 -25.29
CA GLY A 173 33.54 -12.76 -26.08
C GLY A 173 33.94 -14.01 -25.30
N CYS A 174 33.50 -15.16 -25.84
CA CYS A 174 33.68 -16.52 -25.34
C CYS A 174 32.62 -16.95 -24.31
N PHE A 175 31.58 -17.64 -24.77
CA PHE A 175 31.54 -19.10 -24.69
C PHE A 175 30.60 -19.63 -25.79
N ASN A 176 31.19 -20.41 -26.70
CA ASN A 176 30.48 -21.32 -27.60
C ASN A 176 30.00 -22.51 -26.78
N PHE A 177 28.72 -22.86 -26.87
CA PHE A 177 28.16 -24.16 -27.30
C PHE A 177 26.63 -24.08 -27.20
#